data_AF-A0A7V8ALU0-F1
#
_entry.id   AF-A0A7V8ALU0-F1
#
_cell.length_a   1.000
_cell.length_b   1.000
_cell.length_c   1.000
_cell.angle_alpha   90.00
_cell.angle_beta   90.00
_cell.angle_gamma   90.00
#
_symmetry.space_group_name_H-M   'P 1'
#
loop_
_entity.id
_entity.type
_entity.pdbx_description
1 polymer ?
#
loop_
_entity_poly.entity_id
_entity_poly.type
_entity_poly.pdbx_seq_one_letter_code
_entity_poly.pdbx_strand_id
1 'polypeptide(L)'
;MAMLIAWHTVNAMRHPNGRTFSCGFLIVTPEITIRDRLRVLLPNDPESYFRHRELVPTGMIRDMERAKIVITNYHAFRLWNVLTSPRAPARLLRAGGARNWKPWKPKGR
;
A
#
# COMPACT_ATOMS: atom_id res chain seq x y z
N MET A 1 14.50 -14.05 1.30
CA MET A 1 13.89 -12.74 1.64
C MET A 1 14.29 -12.26 3.03
N ALA A 2 13.93 -12.99 4.10
CA ALA A 2 14.11 -12.53 5.48
C ALA A 2 15.53 -12.05 5.79
N MET A 3 16.55 -12.82 5.40
CA MET A 3 17.97 -12.45 5.62
C MET A 3 18.34 -11.09 5.01
N LEU A 4 17.92 -10.82 3.77
CA LEU A 4 18.20 -9.56 3.09
C LEU A 4 17.51 -8.40 3.80
N ILE A 5 16.23 -8.55 4.11
CA ILE A 5 15.45 -7.52 4.81
C ILE A 5 16.06 -7.21 6.18
N ALA A 6 16.45 -8.25 6.91
CA ALA A 6 17.09 -8.14 8.23
C ALA A 6 18.36 -7.29 8.17
N TRP A 7 19.33 -7.70 7.35
CA TRP A 7 20.62 -7.02 7.32
C TRP A 7 20.57 -5.65 6.65
N HIS A 8 19.70 -5.44 5.65
CA HIS A 8 19.47 -4.09 5.13
C HIS A 8 18.87 -3.17 6.20
N THR A 9 17.90 -3.65 7.00
CA THR A 9 17.28 -2.83 8.06
C THR A 9 18.29 -2.48 9.14
N VAL A 10 18.99 -3.48 9.69
CA VAL A 10 19.98 -3.29 10.77
C VAL A 10 21.09 -2.34 10.30
N ASN A 11 21.60 -2.53 9.08
CA ASN A 11 22.66 -1.67 8.56
C ASN A 11 22.15 -0.24 8.29
N ALA A 12 20.92 -0.07 7.82
CA ALA A 12 20.31 1.25 7.66
C ALA A 12 20.16 1.99 8.99
N MET A 13 19.81 1.29 10.08
CA MET A 13 19.71 1.89 11.41
C MET A 13 21.07 2.30 12.00
N ARG A 14 22.13 1.54 11.68
CA ARG A 14 23.50 1.84 12.14
C ARG A 14 24.20 2.89 11.30
N HIS A 15 23.79 3.06 10.05
CA HIS A 15 24.34 4.04 9.11
C HIS A 15 23.25 4.98 8.56
N PRO A 16 22.62 5.81 9.41
CA PRO A 16 21.46 6.62 9.01
C PRO A 16 21.76 7.66 7.92
N ASN A 17 23.02 8.06 7.77
CA ASN A 17 23.45 9.02 6.75
C ASN A 17 23.81 8.34 5.41
N GLY A 18 23.84 7.00 5.37
CA GLY A 18 24.19 6.23 4.19
C GLY A 18 22.96 5.89 3.33
N ARG A 19 23.08 6.03 2.01
CA ARG A 19 22.02 5.66 1.04
C ARG A 19 22.11 4.22 0.53
N THR A 20 23.06 3.44 1.04
CA THR A 20 23.37 2.07 0.62
C THR A 20 22.37 1.04 1.14
N PHE A 21 21.70 1.31 2.26
CA PHE A 21 20.77 0.39 2.89
C PHE A 21 19.38 1.00 3.01
N SER A 22 18.35 0.15 2.96
CA SER A 22 16.94 0.57 3.04
C SER A 22 16.27 -0.10 4.23
N CYS A 23 15.37 0.62 4.88
CA CYS A 23 14.43 0.09 5.87
C CYS A 23 13.01 -0.09 5.31
N GLY A 24 12.78 0.26 4.03
CA GLY A 24 11.50 0.15 3.35
C GLY A 24 11.53 -0.93 2.27
N PHE A 25 10.58 -1.86 2.30
CA PHE A 25 10.47 -2.98 1.36
C PHE A 25 9.03 -3.15 0.87
N LEU A 26 8.88 -3.24 -0.45
CA LEU A 26 7.63 -3.62 -1.11
C LEU A 26 7.81 -5.00 -1.72
N ILE A 27 6.99 -5.96 -1.30
CA ILE A 27 6.96 -7.32 -1.86
C ILE A 27 5.66 -7.46 -2.63
N VAL A 28 5.78 -7.64 -3.95
CA VAL A 28 4.64 -7.91 -4.82
C VAL A 28 4.55 -9.41 -5.06
N THR A 29 3.37 -9.96 -4.83
CA THR A 29 3.09 -11.40 -4.91
C THR A 29 2.15 -11.69 -6.07
N PRO A 30 2.29 -12.85 -6.74
CA PRO A 30 1.40 -13.25 -7.82
C PRO A 30 0.00 -13.57 -7.28
N GLU A 31 -0.12 -14.27 -6.17
CA GLU A 31 -1.41 -14.75 -5.66
C GLU A 31 -1.60 -14.39 -4.19
N ILE A 32 -2.87 -14.31 -3.74
CA ILE A 32 -3.20 -14.02 -2.34
C ILE A 32 -2.63 -15.09 -1.40
N THR A 33 -2.58 -16.34 -1.83
CA THR A 33 -2.01 -17.46 -1.05
C THR A 33 -0.53 -17.24 -0.73
N ILE A 34 0.25 -16.71 -1.69
CA ILE A 34 1.68 -16.42 -1.47
C ILE A 34 1.84 -15.23 -0.53
N ARG A 35 1.02 -14.18 -0.69
CA ARG A 35 0.99 -13.05 0.25
C ARG A 35 0.79 -13.52 1.69
N ASP A 36 -0.20 -14.39 1.90
CA ASP A 36 -0.57 -14.84 3.23
C ASP A 36 0.54 -15.71 3.86
N ARG A 37 1.22 -16.54 3.06
CA ARG A 37 2.41 -17.29 3.51
C ARG A 37 3.61 -16.39 3.84
N LEU A 38 3.74 -15.24 3.17
CA LEU A 38 4.85 -14.31 3.40
C LEU A 38 4.63 -13.38 4.61
N ARG A 39 3.49 -13.45 5.31
CA ARG A 39 3.22 -12.65 6.53
C ARG A 39 4.25 -12.84 7.63
N VAL A 40 4.90 -14.00 7.67
CA VAL A 40 6.05 -14.32 8.53
C VAL A 40 7.25 -13.37 8.34
N LEU A 41 7.27 -12.57 7.28
CA LEU A 41 8.28 -11.52 7.06
C LEU A 41 7.93 -10.21 7.74
N LEU A 42 6.75 -10.06 8.36
CA LEU A 42 6.39 -8.86 9.11
C LEU A 42 7.05 -8.93 10.52
N PRO A 43 7.65 -7.85 11.02
CA PRO A 43 8.34 -7.86 12.32
C PRO A 43 7.40 -8.02 13.52
N ASN A 44 6.14 -7.62 13.32
CA ASN A 44 5.08 -7.64 14.33
C ASN A 44 4.24 -8.92 14.28
N ASP A 45 4.50 -9.82 13.33
CA ASP A 45 3.77 -11.09 13.25
C ASP A 45 4.24 -12.04 14.37
N PRO A 46 3.33 -12.76 15.06
CA PRO A 46 3.71 -13.73 16.08
C PRO A 46 4.65 -14.82 15.55
N GLU A 47 4.47 -15.21 14.28
CA GLU A 47 5.27 -16.22 13.58
C GLU A 47 6.40 -15.60 12.76
N SER A 48 6.88 -14.41 13.17
CA SER A 48 7.93 -13.71 12.47
C SER A 48 9.23 -14.52 12.40
N TYR A 49 9.74 -14.71 11.18
CA TYR A 49 11.01 -15.40 10.95
C TYR A 49 12.19 -14.70 11.61
N PHE A 50 12.11 -13.40 11.87
CA PHE A 50 13.19 -12.68 12.57
C PHE A 50 13.38 -13.16 14.02
N ARG A 51 12.30 -13.65 14.66
CA ARG A 51 12.34 -14.19 16.03
C ARG A 51 12.58 -15.69 16.02
N HIS A 52 11.76 -16.44 15.28
CA HIS A 52 11.76 -17.92 15.31
C HIS A 52 12.98 -18.57 14.66
N ARG A 53 13.66 -17.86 13.76
CA ARG A 53 14.82 -18.41 13.03
C ARG A 53 16.14 -17.78 13.44
N GLU A 54 16.15 -16.97 14.50
CA GLU A 54 17.35 -16.31 15.06
C GLU A 54 18.22 -15.62 13.98
N LEU A 55 17.58 -15.04 12.95
CA LEU A 55 18.28 -14.44 11.80
C LEU A 55 19.08 -13.19 12.17
N VAL A 56 18.72 -12.57 13.30
CA VAL A 56 19.31 -11.35 13.82
C VAL A 56 19.64 -11.60 15.29
N PRO A 57 20.81 -11.16 15.79
CA PRO A 57 21.12 -11.24 17.21
C PRO A 57 20.02 -10.61 18.07
N THR A 58 19.71 -11.20 19.22
CA THR A 58 18.60 -10.78 20.09
C THR A 58 18.63 -9.28 20.46
N GLY A 59 19.83 -8.73 20.69
CA GLY A 59 20.01 -7.30 20.98
C GLY A 59 19.67 -6.36 19.83
N MET A 60 19.62 -6.86 18.59
CA MET A 60 19.31 -6.08 17.38
C MET A 60 17.89 -6.33 16.86
N ILE A 61 17.11 -7.20 17.49
CA ILE A 61 15.70 -7.45 17.10
C ILE A 61 14.87 -6.18 17.18
N ARG A 62 15.16 -5.27 18.13
CA ARG A 62 14.46 -3.99 18.25
C ARG A 62 14.68 -3.08 17.04
N ASP A 63 15.82 -3.22 16.34
CA ASP A 63 16.07 -2.46 15.10
C ASP A 63 15.11 -2.88 13.98
N MET A 64 14.63 -4.14 14.01
CA MET A 64 13.65 -4.65 13.05
C MET A 64 12.27 -4.00 13.18
N GLU A 65 11.93 -3.41 14.32
CA GLU A 65 10.67 -2.67 14.51
C GLU A 65 10.59 -1.43 13.60
N ARG A 66 11.74 -0.92 13.15
CA ARG A 66 11.81 0.21 12.19
C ARG A 66 11.59 -0.21 10.74
N ALA A 67 11.61 -1.51 10.43
CA ALA A 67 11.40 -2.00 9.08
C ALA A 67 9.95 -1.75 8.64
N LYS A 68 9.78 -1.07 7.51
CA LYS A 68 8.48 -0.90 6.85
C LYS A 68 8.38 -1.91 5.72
N ILE A 69 7.58 -2.95 5.93
CA ILE A 69 7.40 -4.03 4.96
C ILE A 69 5.94 -4.05 4.52
N VAL A 70 5.72 -3.86 3.22
CA VAL A 70 4.39 -3.96 2.60
C VAL A 70 4.39 -5.17 1.69
N ILE A 71 3.45 -6.10 1.94
CA ILE A 71 3.26 -7.28 1.11
C ILE A 71 1.91 -7.15 0.42
N THR A 72 1.92 -7.05 -0.90
CA THR A 72 0.70 -6.86 -1.70
C THR A 72 0.63 -7.85 -2.85
N ASN A 73 -0.58 -8.08 -3.35
CA ASN A 73 -0.81 -8.89 -4.55
C ASN A 73 -0.76 -8.00 -5.79
N TYR A 74 -0.27 -8.49 -6.93
CA TYR A 74 -0.15 -7.70 -8.16
C TYR A 74 -1.51 -7.19 -8.67
N HIS A 75 -2.61 -7.92 -8.43
CA HIS A 75 -3.96 -7.49 -8.76
C HIS A 75 -4.36 -6.19 -8.07
N ALA A 76 -3.74 -5.85 -6.93
CA ALA A 76 -3.99 -4.56 -6.26
C ALA A 76 -3.53 -3.36 -7.09
N PHE A 77 -2.62 -3.56 -8.05
CA PHE A 77 -2.19 -2.53 -8.99
C PHE A 77 -3.04 -2.47 -10.26
N ARG A 78 -4.03 -3.37 -10.44
CA ARG A 78 -4.94 -3.28 -11.58
C ARG A 78 -5.72 -1.98 -11.45
N LEU A 79 -5.70 -1.19 -12.52
CA LEU A 79 -6.55 -0.02 -12.64
C LEU A 79 -7.99 -0.50 -12.46
N TRP A 80 -8.62 -0.10 -11.36
CA TRP A 80 -10.08 -0.17 -11.30
C TRP A 80 -10.55 0.73 -12.41
N ASN A 81 -11.23 0.17 -13.41
CA ASN A 81 -11.92 0.99 -14.39
C ASN A 81 -12.82 1.91 -13.58
N VAL A 82 -12.42 3.18 -13.46
CA VAL A 82 -13.35 4.25 -13.13
C VAL A 82 -14.46 4.03 -14.12
N LEU A 83 -15.64 3.68 -13.63
CA LEU A 83 -16.82 3.61 -14.47
C LEU A 83 -17.00 5.02 -15.04
N THR A 84 -16.34 5.29 -16.17
CA THR A 84 -16.70 6.34 -17.08
C THR A 84 -18.05 5.89 -17.60
N SER A 85 -19.09 6.15 -16.80
CA SER A 85 -20.47 5.86 -17.10
C SER A 85 -20.72 6.37 -18.52
N PRO A 86 -20.97 5.50 -19.51
CA PRO A 86 -21.40 5.96 -20.80
C PRO A 86 -22.84 6.42 -20.60
N ARG A 87 -23.04 7.71 -20.27
CA ARG A 87 -24.33 8.40 -20.16
C ARG A 87 -25.44 7.51 -19.58
N ALA A 88 -25.56 7.46 -18.26
CA ALA A 88 -26.88 7.22 -17.68
C ALA A 88 -27.87 8.19 -18.36
N PRO A 89 -28.98 7.73 -18.95
CA PRO A 89 -29.89 8.62 -19.63
C PRO A 89 -30.37 9.64 -18.59
N ALA A 90 -30.23 10.92 -18.91
CA ALA A 90 -30.55 12.08 -18.06
C ALA A 90 -32.02 12.13 -17.56
N ARG A 91 -32.79 11.07 -17.76
CA ARG A 91 -34.19 10.89 -17.38
C ARG A 91 -34.35 10.52 -15.89
N LEU A 92 -33.34 9.94 -15.23
CA LEU A 92 -33.42 9.58 -13.80
C LEU A 92 -33.11 10.75 -12.84
N LEU A 93 -32.45 11.81 -13.30
CA LEU A 93 -32.10 12.99 -12.49
C LEU A 93 -33.19 14.09 -12.51
N ARG A 94 -34.32 13.90 -13.21
CA ARG A 94 -35.43 14.87 -13.26
C ARG A 94 -36.52 14.68 -12.20
N ALA A 95 -36.44 13.65 -11.37
CA ALA A 95 -37.47 13.36 -10.36
C ALA A 95 -37.31 14.14 -9.03
N GLY A 96 -36.28 14.97 -8.88
CA GLY A 96 -36.02 15.69 -7.62
C GLY A 96 -35.64 17.14 -7.81
N GLY A 97 -36.61 18.05 -7.64
CA GLY A 97 -36.32 19.40 -7.14
C GLY A 97 -36.09 20.51 -8.16
N ALA A 98 -37.08 20.78 -9.03
CA ALA A 98 -37.18 22.08 -9.69
C ALA A 98 -37.93 23.07 -8.78
N ARG A 99 -37.21 23.78 -7.90
CA ARG A 99 -37.69 25.05 -7.35
C ARG A 99 -36.58 26.10 -7.48
N ASN A 100 -36.81 27.05 -8.38
CA ASN A 100 -36.21 28.37 -8.44
C ASN A 100 -34.86 28.61 -9.17
N TRP A 101 -34.66 28.01 -10.35
CA TRP A 101 -33.62 28.49 -11.27
C TRP A 101 -34.21 29.30 -12.44
N LYS A 102 -33.89 30.60 -12.51
CA LYS A 102 -34.14 31.45 -13.70
C LYS A 102 -32.82 31.66 -14.45
N PRO A 103 -32.71 31.25 -15.73
CA PRO A 103 -31.51 31.50 -16.51
C PRO A 103 -31.46 32.96 -17.03
N TRP A 104 -30.28 33.58 -16.93
CA TRP A 104 -29.97 34.92 -17.42
C TRP A 104 -30.02 34.99 -18.96
N LYS A 105 -30.56 36.09 -19.51
CA LYS A 105 -30.64 36.36 -20.95
C LYS A 105 -29.68 37.52 -21.31
N PRO A 106 -28.76 37.36 -22.26
CA PRO A 106 -27.95 38.48 -22.74
C PRO A 106 -28.78 39.41 -23.63
N LYS A 107 -28.66 40.73 -23.41
CA LYS A 107 -29.25 41.79 -24.24
C LYS A 107 -28.35 41.97 -25.48
N GLY A 108 -28.91 41.78 -26.67
CA GLY A 108 -28.18 41.94 -27.93
C GLY A 108 -27.86 43.40 -28.25
N ARG A 109 -26.71 43.59 -28.91
CA ARG A 109 -26.51 44.50 -30.04
C ARG A 109 -25.51 43.85 -30.99
#